data_AF-A0A564Z1J3-F1
#
_entry.id   AF-A0A564Z1J3-F1
#
_cell.length_a   1.000
_cell.length_b   1.000
_cell.length_c   1.000
_cell.angle_alpha   90.00
_cell.angle_beta   90.00
_cell.angle_gamma   90.00
#
_symmetry.space_group_name_H-M   'P 1'
#
loop_
_entity.id
_entity.type
_entity.pdbx_description
1 polymer ?
#
loop_
_entity_poly.entity_id
_entity_poly.type
_entity_poly.pdbx_seq_one_letter_code
_entity_poly.pdbx_strand_id
1 'polypeptide(L)'
;KRGQCRGLYVSFRVKDDAPCCSHGPKLRLERKDGGMPSYTCSAFRNQLACRKDSEFTANLHQMQLFVSDISKSGLKNTCFCHTCGVLFIDPSNFHTDHNVVRGLSSSQLKTPSYLLETLEKSSEHAQYFFSDEWLEFMMSTLRALRIDSILCVGAPRLFDFLEIQSFSINKFLLDLDARLESFYPSTQFARFNALNGYFFSSTGHLAAENFMRSCKGRTVIFCDPPFGALMEPLVISLNKLKEGLADSEVFLMITVPYFLGKKLLQTAAQLKMLDYKVTYEKHVRFTSTGHDGNNSNRRISVVRLFTDAPPQEIKPPKGLENKYLFCEICKRYSDLNNKHCWQCNACTTFHGNTYKHCKACNVCRPPGYEHCKKCDKCFHWRNSEYHSCTKEQSSDQPKLKHGKFAEK
;
A
#
# COMPACT_ATOMS: atom_id res chain seq x y z
N LYS A 1 30.31 -0.34 -0.62
CA LYS A 1 30.21 -0.06 0.84
C LYS A 1 28.75 -0.08 1.37
N ARG A 2 27.99 -1.17 1.20
CA ARG A 2 26.64 -1.30 1.80
C ARG A 2 26.43 -2.73 2.31
N GLY A 3 26.98 -2.98 3.50
CA GLY A 3 26.59 -4.07 4.38
C GLY A 3 26.17 -3.60 5.79
N GLN A 4 26.25 -2.30 6.10
CA GLN A 4 26.25 -1.81 7.49
C GLN A 4 25.04 -0.97 7.94
N CYS A 5 24.11 -0.58 7.05
CA CYS A 5 23.05 0.37 7.45
C CYS A 5 21.69 -0.27 7.81
N ARG A 6 21.63 -1.57 8.10
CA ARG A 6 20.44 -2.13 8.77
C ARG A 6 20.58 -1.90 10.27
N GLY A 7 19.91 -0.87 10.79
CA GLY A 7 19.75 -0.66 12.24
C GLY A 7 20.38 0.60 12.83
N LEU A 8 20.74 1.61 12.04
CA LEU A 8 21.30 2.89 12.52
C LEU A 8 20.26 3.86 13.13
N TYR A 9 18.97 3.70 12.82
CA TYR A 9 17.93 4.64 13.21
C TYR A 9 16.87 3.99 14.13
N VAL A 10 16.35 4.77 15.08
CA VAL A 10 15.34 4.38 16.09
C VAL A 10 13.93 4.64 15.59
N SER A 11 13.69 5.83 15.01
CA SER A 11 12.35 6.30 14.66
C SER A 11 12.37 7.17 13.39
N PHE A 12 11.21 7.26 12.74
CA PHE A 12 10.95 8.14 11.61
C PHE A 12 9.73 9.00 11.94
N ARG A 13 9.88 10.32 12.03
CA ARG A 13 8.79 11.21 12.43
C ARG A 13 8.65 12.39 11.47
N VAL A 14 7.40 12.80 11.23
CA VAL A 14 7.08 14.11 10.68
C VAL A 14 7.17 15.12 11.83
N LYS A 15 7.77 16.29 11.60
CA LYS A 15 7.79 17.41 12.55
C LYS A 15 7.39 18.69 11.83
N ASP A 16 6.73 19.59 12.54
CA ASP A 16 6.19 20.83 11.95
C ASP A 16 7.31 21.73 11.40
N ASP A 17 8.48 21.77 12.05
CA ASP A 17 9.66 22.55 11.61
C ASP A 17 10.64 21.75 10.73
N ALA A 18 10.21 20.64 10.13
CA ALA A 18 11.10 19.84 9.30
C ALA A 18 11.44 20.58 7.99
N PRO A 19 12.71 20.57 7.53
CA PRO A 19 13.07 21.14 6.25
C PRO A 19 12.30 20.46 5.12
N CYS A 20 11.84 21.24 4.15
CA CYS A 20 11.07 20.72 3.01
C CYS A 20 11.98 20.18 1.88
N CYS A 21 11.38 19.35 1.04
CA CYS A 21 11.79 19.10 -0.34
C CYS A 21 10.60 19.39 -1.26
N SER A 22 10.73 19.06 -2.56
CA SER A 22 9.63 19.17 -3.53
C SER A 22 8.42 18.29 -3.18
N HIS A 23 8.56 17.34 -2.25
CA HIS A 23 7.49 16.43 -1.79
C HIS A 23 6.94 16.78 -0.41
N GLY A 24 7.13 18.03 0.03
CA GLY A 24 6.70 18.53 1.33
C GLY A 24 7.74 18.33 2.45
N PRO A 25 7.29 18.40 3.73
CA PRO A 25 8.17 18.25 4.89
C PRO A 25 8.89 16.90 4.88
N LYS A 26 10.20 16.93 5.14
CA LYS A 26 11.04 15.72 5.22
C LYS A 26 10.75 14.94 6.51
N LEU A 27 11.00 13.64 6.47
CA LEU A 27 11.01 12.81 7.67
C LEU A 27 12.31 13.03 8.43
N ARG A 28 12.20 13.22 9.75
CA ARG A 28 13.33 13.23 10.68
C ARG A 28 13.68 11.79 11.06
N LEU A 29 14.94 11.41 10.89
CA LEU A 29 15.48 10.12 11.31
C LEU A 29 16.31 10.31 12.56
N GLU A 30 15.92 9.64 13.64
CA GLU A 30 16.65 9.64 14.90
C GLU A 30 17.66 8.50 14.93
N ARG A 31 18.92 8.80 15.23
CA ARG A 31 19.99 7.81 15.26
C ARG A 31 19.99 7.03 16.57
N LYS A 32 20.34 5.74 16.52
CA LYS A 32 20.43 4.89 17.72
C LYS A 32 21.58 5.27 18.65
N ASP A 33 22.62 5.89 18.11
CA ASP A 33 23.80 6.34 18.85
C ASP A 33 23.60 7.72 19.51
N GLY A 34 22.38 8.29 19.45
CA GLY A 34 22.10 9.62 19.97
C GLY A 34 22.73 10.77 19.15
N GLY A 35 23.35 10.46 18.01
CA GLY A 35 23.93 11.46 17.13
C GLY A 35 22.88 12.38 16.49
N MET A 36 23.36 13.44 15.85
CA MET A 36 22.49 14.44 15.21
C MET A 36 21.47 13.81 14.25
N PRO A 37 20.19 14.23 14.32
CA PRO A 37 19.16 13.71 13.44
C PRO A 37 19.46 14.08 11.98
N SER A 38 19.11 13.18 11.07
CA SER A 38 19.15 13.46 9.63
C SER A 38 17.74 13.62 9.07
N TYR A 39 17.60 14.29 7.93
CA TYR A 39 16.31 14.45 7.25
C TYR A 39 16.33 13.79 5.87
N THR A 40 15.28 13.06 5.53
CA THR A 40 15.11 12.44 4.20
C THR A 40 13.76 12.77 3.61
N CYS A 41 13.67 12.76 2.27
CA CYS A 41 12.38 12.83 1.58
C CYS A 41 11.46 11.72 2.10
N SER A 42 10.20 12.06 2.37
CA SER A 42 9.16 11.13 2.82
C SER A 42 8.75 10.16 1.71
N ALA A 43 8.62 10.65 0.48
CA ALA A 43 8.19 9.85 -0.68
C ALA A 43 9.31 9.02 -1.30
N PHE A 44 10.56 9.51 -1.28
CA PHE A 44 11.68 8.92 -2.02
C PHE A 44 12.82 8.47 -1.12
N ARG A 45 13.33 7.26 -1.37
CA ARG A 45 14.38 6.62 -0.55
C ARG A 45 15.72 7.34 -0.59
N ASN A 46 16.00 8.10 -1.64
CA ASN A 46 17.28 8.78 -1.81
C ASN A 46 17.11 10.12 -2.53
N GLN A 47 18.10 10.99 -2.36
CA GLN A 47 18.09 12.35 -2.89
C GLN A 47 18.07 12.39 -4.42
N LEU A 48 18.71 11.44 -5.10
CA LEU A 48 18.72 11.37 -6.57
C LEU A 48 17.32 11.08 -7.11
N ALA A 49 16.60 10.13 -6.52
CA ALA A 49 15.22 9.82 -6.90
C ALA A 49 14.28 11.00 -6.65
N CYS A 50 14.41 11.67 -5.50
CA CYS A 50 13.65 12.88 -5.18
C CYS A 50 13.91 14.01 -6.21
N ARG A 51 15.17 14.26 -6.60
CA ARG A 51 15.50 15.27 -7.62
C ARG A 51 14.94 14.91 -9.00
N LYS A 52 15.12 13.66 -9.45
CA LYS A 52 14.61 13.20 -10.74
C LYS A 52 13.09 13.33 -10.85
N ASP A 53 12.35 12.98 -9.79
CA ASP A 53 10.90 13.17 -9.77
C ASP A 53 10.51 14.66 -9.78
N SER A 54 11.28 15.50 -9.09
CA SER A 54 11.07 16.95 -9.10
C SER A 54 11.28 17.55 -10.50
N GLU A 55 12.34 17.15 -11.20
CA GLU A 55 12.65 17.59 -12.56
C GLU A 55 11.58 17.08 -13.55
N PHE A 56 11.20 15.80 -13.43
CA PHE A 56 10.12 15.22 -14.23
C PHE A 56 8.79 15.96 -14.03
N THR A 57 8.40 16.20 -12.78
CA THR A 57 7.19 16.96 -12.43
C THR A 57 7.23 18.37 -13.01
N ALA A 58 8.37 19.07 -12.90
CA ALA A 58 8.49 20.44 -13.41
C ALA A 58 8.33 20.50 -14.93
N ASN A 59 8.93 19.55 -15.66
CA ASN A 59 8.77 19.44 -17.12
C ASN A 59 7.33 19.08 -17.50
N LEU A 60 6.71 18.18 -16.75
CA LEU A 60 5.30 17.81 -16.92
C LEU A 60 4.41 19.06 -16.80
N HIS A 61 4.58 19.86 -15.74
CA HIS A 61 3.78 21.07 -15.51
C HIS A 61 3.95 22.15 -16.58
N GLN A 62 5.10 22.19 -17.28
CA GLN A 62 5.32 23.11 -18.39
C GLN A 62 4.59 22.70 -19.68
N MET A 63 4.33 21.40 -19.86
CA MET A 63 3.82 20.84 -21.10
C MET A 63 2.40 20.27 -20.98
N GLN A 64 1.87 20.15 -19.76
CA GLN A 64 0.62 19.46 -19.52
C GLN A 64 -0.57 20.17 -20.15
N LEU A 65 -1.45 19.36 -20.72
CA LEU A 65 -2.79 19.73 -21.14
C LEU A 65 -3.79 19.01 -20.24
N PHE A 66 -4.78 19.72 -19.72
CA PHE A 66 -5.83 19.12 -18.90
C PHE A 66 -7.00 18.67 -19.76
N VAL A 67 -7.59 17.51 -19.44
CA VAL A 67 -8.80 17.02 -20.11
C VAL A 67 -9.93 18.04 -20.10
N SER A 68 -10.04 18.86 -19.04
CA SER A 68 -11.03 19.95 -18.94
C SER A 68 -10.88 21.02 -20.01
N ASP A 69 -9.67 21.20 -20.52
CA ASP A 69 -9.32 22.29 -21.43
C ASP A 69 -9.39 21.82 -22.90
N ILE A 70 -9.57 20.52 -23.13
CA ILE A 70 -9.67 19.92 -24.46
C ILE A 70 -11.09 20.16 -25.00
N SER A 71 -11.18 20.89 -26.10
CA SER A 71 -12.45 21.09 -26.81
C SER A 71 -13.00 19.75 -27.34
N LYS A 72 -14.33 19.69 -27.54
CA LYS A 72 -14.98 18.48 -28.11
C LYS A 72 -14.38 18.03 -29.45
N SER A 73 -13.95 18.98 -30.28
CA SER A 73 -13.27 18.69 -31.56
C SER A 73 -11.83 18.22 -31.34
N GLY A 74 -11.13 18.74 -30.32
CA GLY A 74 -9.76 18.34 -29.95
C GLY A 74 -9.64 16.91 -29.40
N LEU A 75 -10.72 16.35 -28.84
CA LEU A 75 -10.72 14.98 -28.29
C LEU A 75 -10.28 13.93 -29.32
N LYS A 76 -10.64 14.09 -30.61
CA LYS A 76 -10.28 13.12 -31.66
C LYS A 76 -8.77 13.04 -31.92
N ASN A 77 -8.05 14.13 -31.66
CA ASN A 77 -6.62 14.24 -31.89
C ASN A 77 -5.83 14.17 -30.57
N THR A 78 -6.51 13.87 -29.46
CA THR A 78 -5.87 13.78 -28.16
C THR A 78 -5.02 12.53 -28.08
N CYS A 79 -3.77 12.73 -27.71
CA CYS A 79 -2.76 11.70 -27.56
C CYS A 79 -2.16 11.79 -26.14
N PHE A 80 -1.58 10.68 -25.68
CA PHE A 80 -0.80 10.66 -24.45
C PHE A 80 0.62 10.19 -24.76
N CYS A 81 1.61 10.93 -24.28
CA CYS A 81 3.02 10.62 -24.45
C CYS A 81 3.56 9.98 -23.17
N HIS A 82 3.86 8.69 -23.17
CA HIS A 82 4.46 7.98 -22.04
C HIS A 82 5.87 8.47 -21.70
N THR A 83 6.63 8.92 -22.70
CA THR A 83 7.98 9.48 -22.50
C THR A 83 7.93 10.76 -21.66
N CYS A 84 6.96 11.64 -21.94
CA CYS A 84 6.83 12.93 -21.28
C CYS A 84 5.85 12.91 -20.09
N GLY A 85 4.94 11.93 -20.03
CA GLY A 85 3.88 11.84 -19.03
C GLY A 85 2.75 12.85 -19.22
N VAL A 86 2.54 13.37 -20.44
CA VAL A 86 1.57 14.45 -20.72
C VAL A 86 0.57 14.08 -21.81
N LEU A 87 -0.63 14.66 -21.71
CA LEU A 87 -1.57 14.76 -22.82
C LEU A 87 -1.13 15.85 -23.81
N PHE A 88 -1.37 15.63 -25.09
CA PHE A 88 -1.16 16.63 -26.14
C PHE A 88 -2.14 16.44 -27.30
N ILE A 89 -2.25 17.45 -28.17
CA ILE A 89 -3.08 17.39 -29.38
C ILE A 89 -2.17 17.21 -30.61
N ASP A 90 -2.49 16.22 -31.44
CA ASP A 90 -1.81 15.99 -32.72
C ASP A 90 -2.34 16.92 -33.83
N PRO A 91 -1.52 17.39 -34.79
CA PRO A 91 -0.10 17.08 -34.99
C PRO A 91 0.85 17.82 -34.02
N SER A 92 1.90 17.14 -33.54
CA SER A 92 3.00 17.75 -32.77
C SER A 92 4.37 17.25 -33.23
N ASN A 93 5.29 18.18 -33.49
CA ASN A 93 6.68 17.87 -33.85
C ASN A 93 7.53 17.45 -32.64
N PHE A 94 7.06 17.66 -31.41
CA PHE A 94 7.81 17.36 -30.17
C PHE A 94 7.72 15.89 -29.74
N HIS A 95 6.85 15.09 -30.37
CA HIS A 95 6.53 13.74 -29.94
C HIS A 95 6.70 12.69 -31.05
N THR A 96 7.47 13.01 -32.09
CA THR A 96 7.72 12.14 -33.24
C THR A 96 8.40 10.83 -32.85
N ASP A 97 9.39 10.89 -31.97
CA ASP A 97 10.22 9.74 -31.55
C ASP A 97 9.89 9.24 -30.14
N HIS A 98 8.72 9.61 -29.62
CA HIS A 98 8.29 9.25 -28.26
C HIS A 98 7.35 8.04 -28.25
N ASN A 99 7.22 7.39 -27.09
CA ASN A 99 6.19 6.37 -26.87
C ASN A 99 4.83 7.06 -26.69
N VAL A 100 3.98 7.02 -27.73
CA VAL A 100 2.71 7.76 -27.80
C VAL A 100 1.54 6.82 -28.03
N VAL A 101 0.47 7.01 -27.25
CA VAL A 101 -0.85 6.46 -27.51
C VAL A 101 -1.69 7.51 -28.24
N ARG A 102 -2.17 7.17 -29.44
CA ARG A 102 -2.96 8.06 -30.30
C ARG A 102 -4.44 7.67 -30.29
N GLY A 103 -5.31 8.63 -30.60
CA GLY A 103 -6.75 8.38 -30.77
C GLY A 103 -7.45 7.98 -29.47
N LEU A 104 -7.13 8.68 -28.37
CA LEU A 104 -7.71 8.37 -27.06
C LEU A 104 -9.21 8.61 -27.05
N SER A 105 -9.97 7.60 -26.62
CA SER A 105 -11.41 7.73 -26.42
C SER A 105 -11.73 8.52 -25.15
N SER A 106 -12.95 9.06 -25.07
CA SER A 106 -13.43 9.70 -23.84
C SER A 106 -13.48 8.74 -22.65
N SER A 107 -13.64 7.43 -22.86
CA SER A 107 -13.59 6.45 -21.78
C SER A 107 -12.17 6.28 -21.25
N GLN A 108 -11.16 6.21 -22.12
CA GLN A 108 -9.76 6.09 -21.71
C GLN A 108 -9.27 7.31 -20.92
N LEU A 109 -9.71 8.51 -21.31
CA LEU A 109 -9.37 9.74 -20.59
C LEU A 109 -9.98 9.82 -19.18
N LYS A 110 -11.11 9.14 -18.94
CA LYS A 110 -11.73 9.05 -17.62
C LYS A 110 -11.13 7.98 -16.72
N THR A 111 -10.31 7.09 -17.28
CA THR A 111 -9.76 5.93 -16.57
C THR A 111 -8.25 5.83 -16.76
N PRO A 112 -7.48 6.86 -16.37
CA PRO A 112 -6.06 6.95 -16.69
C PRO A 112 -5.22 5.82 -16.10
N SER A 113 -5.63 5.15 -15.03
CA SER A 113 -4.88 4.00 -14.49
C SER A 113 -4.81 2.80 -15.43
N TYR A 114 -5.69 2.71 -16.43
CA TYR A 114 -5.63 1.69 -17.50
C TYR A 114 -4.83 2.16 -18.73
N LEU A 115 -4.60 3.47 -18.84
CA LEU A 115 -3.80 4.10 -19.89
C LEU A 115 -2.33 4.21 -19.48
N LEU A 116 -2.07 4.68 -18.26
CA LEU A 116 -0.74 5.00 -17.76
C LEU A 116 0.08 3.74 -17.52
N GLU A 117 1.29 3.73 -18.07
CA GLU A 117 2.30 2.74 -17.69
C GLU A 117 2.66 2.91 -16.20
N THR A 118 2.78 1.79 -15.51
CA THR A 118 3.25 1.73 -14.13
C THR A 118 4.65 2.31 -14.03
N LEU A 119 4.90 3.10 -12.99
CA LEU A 119 6.22 3.67 -12.70
C LEU A 119 7.15 2.58 -12.11
N GLU A 120 7.42 1.52 -12.87
CA GLU A 120 8.12 0.32 -12.39
C GLU A 120 9.60 0.56 -12.06
N LYS A 121 10.17 1.68 -12.54
CA LYS A 121 11.63 1.92 -12.55
C LYS A 121 12.23 2.21 -11.18
N SER A 122 11.43 2.27 -10.12
CA SER A 122 11.95 2.40 -8.76
C SER A 122 11.03 1.70 -7.74
N SER A 123 11.61 1.14 -6.69
CA SER A 123 10.90 0.66 -5.50
C SER A 123 10.16 1.77 -4.72
N GLU A 124 10.20 2.99 -5.24
CA GLU A 124 9.75 4.25 -4.67
C GLU A 124 8.42 4.71 -5.29
N HIS A 125 8.16 4.40 -6.56
CA HIS A 125 6.85 4.57 -7.22
C HIS A 125 6.20 3.24 -7.55
N ALA A 126 6.41 2.22 -6.73
CA ALA A 126 5.97 0.86 -7.02
C ALA A 126 4.43 0.78 -7.01
N GLN A 127 3.83 1.26 -8.09
CA GLN A 127 2.41 1.33 -8.38
C GLN A 127 2.09 0.01 -9.07
N TYR A 128 1.36 -0.82 -8.35
CA TYR A 128 0.89 -2.09 -8.87
C TYR A 128 -0.61 -1.97 -9.00
N PHE A 129 -1.13 -2.19 -10.20
CA PHE A 129 -2.56 -2.15 -10.40
C PHE A 129 -3.20 -3.47 -9.94
N PHE A 130 -4.30 -3.34 -9.21
CA PHE A 130 -5.08 -4.48 -8.76
C PHE A 130 -5.63 -5.28 -9.95
N SER A 131 -5.78 -6.59 -9.78
CA SER A 131 -6.47 -7.41 -10.77
C SER A 131 -7.98 -7.18 -10.71
N ASP A 132 -8.67 -7.42 -11.82
CA ASP A 132 -10.12 -7.29 -11.91
C ASP A 132 -10.84 -8.14 -10.86
N GLU A 133 -10.35 -9.36 -10.57
CA GLU A 133 -10.96 -10.22 -9.54
C GLU A 133 -10.91 -9.58 -8.14
N TRP A 134 -9.85 -8.84 -7.83
CA TRP A 134 -9.74 -8.13 -6.55
C TRP A 134 -10.62 -6.88 -6.53
N LEU A 135 -10.71 -6.16 -7.64
CA LEU A 135 -11.55 -4.97 -7.78
C LEU A 135 -13.04 -5.32 -7.66
N GLU A 136 -13.47 -6.42 -8.25
CA GLU A 136 -14.83 -6.96 -8.11
C GLU A 136 -15.15 -7.35 -6.65
N PHE A 137 -14.18 -7.96 -5.96
CA PHE A 137 -14.29 -8.24 -4.53
C PHE A 137 -14.43 -6.94 -3.71
N MET A 138 -13.63 -5.91 -4.02
CA MET A 138 -13.70 -4.62 -3.35
C MET A 138 -15.05 -3.94 -3.59
N MET A 139 -15.55 -3.89 -4.82
CA MET A 139 -16.88 -3.35 -5.12
C MET A 139 -17.98 -4.10 -4.36
N SER A 140 -17.89 -5.43 -4.30
CA SER A 140 -18.82 -6.27 -3.53
C SER A 140 -18.74 -5.97 -2.02
N THR A 141 -17.54 -5.72 -1.50
CA THR A 141 -17.29 -5.35 -0.11
C THR A 141 -17.89 -3.98 0.22
N LEU A 142 -17.67 -2.97 -0.62
CA LEU A 142 -18.26 -1.64 -0.45
C LEU A 142 -19.79 -1.71 -0.44
N ARG A 143 -20.38 -2.52 -1.33
CA ARG A 143 -21.83 -2.76 -1.36
C ARG A 143 -22.33 -3.46 -0.10
N ALA A 144 -21.64 -4.50 0.36
CA ALA A 144 -22.03 -5.27 1.55
C ALA A 144 -22.01 -4.41 2.82
N LEU A 145 -20.99 -3.55 2.95
CA LEU A 145 -20.84 -2.61 4.06
C LEU A 145 -21.74 -1.37 3.93
N ARG A 146 -22.43 -1.20 2.80
CA ARG A 146 -23.26 -0.03 2.47
C ARG A 146 -22.48 1.28 2.57
N ILE A 147 -21.33 1.32 1.89
CA ILE A 147 -20.47 2.49 1.86
C ILE A 147 -21.05 3.55 0.92
N ASP A 148 -21.21 4.76 1.44
CA ASP A 148 -21.74 5.92 0.72
C ASP A 148 -20.62 6.73 0.05
N SER A 149 -19.45 6.78 0.70
CA SER A 149 -18.30 7.56 0.25
C SER A 149 -16.97 6.80 0.34
N ILE A 150 -16.06 7.03 -0.60
CA ILE A 150 -14.70 6.45 -0.58
C ILE A 150 -13.62 7.49 -0.88
N LEU A 151 -12.64 7.61 0.02
CA LEU A 151 -11.41 8.35 -0.17
C LEU A 151 -10.30 7.37 -0.57
N CYS A 152 -9.91 7.36 -1.84
CA CYS A 152 -8.81 6.54 -2.34
C CYS A 152 -7.47 7.26 -2.08
N VAL A 153 -6.52 6.60 -1.42
CA VAL A 153 -5.18 7.12 -1.12
C VAL A 153 -4.14 6.22 -1.79
N GLY A 154 -3.59 6.64 -2.92
CA GLY A 154 -2.63 5.85 -3.70
C GLY A 154 -3.26 4.65 -4.43
N ALA A 155 -4.57 4.71 -4.72
CA ALA A 155 -5.32 3.59 -5.31
C ALA A 155 -6.10 4.00 -6.58
N PRO A 156 -5.43 4.54 -7.61
CA PRO A 156 -6.10 5.07 -8.80
C PRO A 156 -6.86 3.99 -9.58
N ARG A 157 -6.39 2.74 -9.56
CA ARG A 157 -7.08 1.63 -10.24
C ARG A 157 -8.43 1.29 -9.63
N LEU A 158 -8.56 1.37 -8.30
CA LEU A 158 -9.86 1.21 -7.65
C LEU A 158 -10.80 2.37 -8.00
N PHE A 159 -10.27 3.59 -7.98
CA PHE A 159 -11.02 4.80 -8.32
C PHE A 159 -11.61 4.73 -9.75
N ASP A 160 -10.80 4.31 -10.72
CA ASP A 160 -11.22 4.14 -12.11
C ASP A 160 -12.16 2.96 -12.31
N PHE A 161 -11.90 1.83 -11.65
CA PHE A 161 -12.78 0.67 -11.75
C PHE A 161 -14.20 1.00 -11.29
N LEU A 162 -14.35 1.77 -10.21
CA LEU A 162 -15.67 2.23 -9.75
C LEU A 162 -16.34 3.18 -10.75
N GLU A 163 -15.57 3.95 -11.54
CA GLU A 163 -16.11 4.75 -12.66
C GLU A 163 -16.65 3.84 -13.77
N ILE A 164 -15.85 2.87 -14.20
CA ILE A 164 -16.19 1.94 -15.29
C ILE A 164 -17.47 1.18 -14.95
N GLN A 165 -17.58 0.70 -13.71
CA GLN A 165 -18.76 -0.02 -13.22
C GLN A 165 -19.97 0.87 -12.97
N SER A 166 -19.85 2.18 -13.20
CA SER A 166 -20.89 3.18 -12.87
C SER A 166 -21.40 3.00 -11.44
N PHE A 167 -20.50 2.66 -10.52
CA PHE A 167 -20.86 2.34 -9.15
C PHE A 167 -21.24 3.65 -8.45
N SER A 168 -22.50 3.76 -8.02
CA SER A 168 -23.01 4.96 -7.36
C SER A 168 -22.36 5.09 -5.98
N ILE A 169 -21.29 5.87 -5.91
CA ILE A 169 -20.54 6.19 -4.70
C ILE A 169 -19.93 7.58 -4.83
N ASN A 170 -19.93 8.35 -3.75
CA ASN A 170 -19.16 9.58 -3.70
C ASN A 170 -17.67 9.24 -3.54
N LYS A 171 -16.80 9.69 -4.44
CA LYS A 171 -15.39 9.28 -4.43
C LYS A 171 -14.43 10.44 -4.68
N PHE A 172 -13.26 10.35 -4.05
CA PHE A 172 -12.15 11.29 -4.25
C PHE A 172 -10.82 10.53 -4.23
N LEU A 173 -9.85 10.97 -5.02
CA LEU A 173 -8.54 10.37 -5.14
C LEU A 173 -7.44 11.32 -4.64
N LEU A 174 -6.63 10.81 -3.72
CA LEU A 174 -5.38 11.39 -3.26
C LEU A 174 -4.23 10.52 -3.77
N ASP A 175 -3.35 11.07 -4.59
CA ASP A 175 -2.20 10.33 -5.12
C ASP A 175 -0.95 11.22 -5.22
N LEU A 176 0.23 10.62 -5.19
CA LEU A 176 1.49 11.33 -5.35
C LEU A 176 1.81 11.60 -6.84
N ASP A 177 1.28 10.77 -7.75
CA ASP A 177 1.57 10.80 -9.18
C ASP A 177 1.00 12.06 -9.86
N ALA A 178 1.90 12.97 -10.26
CA ALA A 178 1.55 14.23 -10.92
C ALA A 178 0.83 14.03 -12.26
N ARG A 179 1.05 12.90 -12.94
CA ARG A 179 0.43 12.63 -14.26
C ARG A 179 -1.09 12.62 -14.19
N LEU A 180 -1.65 12.27 -13.04
CA LEU A 180 -3.09 12.18 -12.81
C LEU A 180 -3.77 13.56 -12.78
N GLU A 181 -3.03 14.63 -12.49
CA GLU A 181 -3.54 16.01 -12.48
C GLU A 181 -4.15 16.39 -13.84
N SER A 182 -3.58 15.90 -14.94
CA SER A 182 -4.06 16.20 -16.30
C SER A 182 -5.39 15.52 -16.65
N PHE A 183 -5.79 14.48 -15.92
CA PHE A 183 -6.95 13.66 -16.27
C PHE A 183 -8.19 13.98 -15.43
N TYR A 184 -8.01 14.10 -14.12
CA TYR A 184 -9.14 14.26 -13.21
C TYR A 184 -9.47 15.72 -12.94
N PRO A 185 -10.75 16.07 -12.79
CA PRO A 185 -11.12 17.40 -12.31
C PRO A 185 -10.65 17.59 -10.87
N SER A 186 -10.33 18.84 -10.50
CA SER A 186 -9.91 19.19 -9.14
C SER A 186 -10.92 18.82 -8.06
N THR A 187 -12.21 18.69 -8.41
CA THR A 187 -13.27 18.24 -7.51
C THR A 187 -13.21 16.76 -7.15
N GLN A 188 -12.36 15.97 -7.81
CA GLN A 188 -12.24 14.52 -7.59
C GLN A 188 -10.80 14.06 -7.34
N PHE A 189 -9.81 14.94 -7.51
CA PHE A 189 -8.41 14.60 -7.35
C PHE A 189 -7.62 15.72 -6.67
N ALA A 190 -6.70 15.32 -5.79
CA ALA A 190 -5.64 16.20 -5.32
C ALA A 190 -4.33 15.45 -5.21
N ARG A 191 -3.25 16.08 -5.67
CA ARG A 191 -1.91 15.53 -5.46
C ARG A 191 -1.55 15.63 -3.98
N PHE A 192 -1.17 14.50 -3.41
CA PHE A 192 -1.02 14.31 -1.97
C PHE A 192 0.07 13.30 -1.64
N ASN A 193 0.87 13.63 -0.63
CA ASN A 193 1.89 12.72 -0.10
C ASN A 193 1.39 12.06 1.19
N ALA A 194 1.01 10.80 1.07
CA ALA A 194 0.42 10.02 2.17
C ALA A 194 1.37 9.77 3.37
N LEU A 195 2.69 9.96 3.23
CA LEU A 195 3.64 9.75 4.32
C LEU A 195 3.89 10.98 5.19
N ASN A 196 3.51 12.17 4.72
CA ASN A 196 3.63 13.40 5.51
C ASN A 196 2.35 14.25 5.53
N GLY A 197 1.29 13.83 4.83
CA GLY A 197 0.02 14.56 4.78
C GLY A 197 0.08 15.83 3.93
N TYR A 198 1.08 15.97 3.05
CA TYR A 198 1.29 17.19 2.29
C TYR A 198 0.44 17.25 1.02
N PHE A 199 -0.33 18.33 0.87
CA PHE A 199 -1.01 18.69 -0.37
C PHE A 199 -0.12 19.61 -1.21
N PHE A 200 -0.04 19.35 -2.51
CA PHE A 200 0.85 20.10 -3.41
C PHE A 200 0.23 21.40 -3.94
N SER A 201 -1.06 21.61 -3.71
CA SER A 201 -1.77 22.84 -4.05
C SER A 201 -2.85 23.16 -3.01
N SER A 202 -3.10 24.45 -2.80
CA SER A 202 -4.20 24.93 -1.92
C SER A 202 -5.57 24.57 -2.48
N THR A 203 -5.72 24.58 -3.80
CA THR A 203 -6.95 24.16 -4.50
C THR A 203 -7.24 22.69 -4.29
N GLY A 204 -6.24 21.82 -4.40
CA GLY A 204 -6.38 20.39 -4.14
C GLY A 204 -6.71 20.11 -2.67
N HIS A 205 -6.07 20.83 -1.74
CA HIS A 205 -6.39 20.73 -0.32
C HIS A 205 -7.85 21.11 -0.04
N LEU A 206 -8.30 22.26 -0.53
CA LEU A 206 -9.67 22.73 -0.35
C LEU A 206 -10.70 21.78 -0.98
N ALA A 207 -10.40 21.22 -2.16
CA ALA A 207 -11.28 20.26 -2.81
C ALA A 207 -11.41 18.97 -1.99
N ALA A 208 -10.31 18.45 -1.44
CA ALA A 208 -10.33 17.30 -0.55
C ALA A 208 -11.12 17.60 0.74
N GLU A 209 -10.94 18.77 1.35
CA GLU A 209 -11.75 19.19 2.50
C GLU A 209 -13.24 19.28 2.18
N ASN A 210 -13.60 19.84 1.03
CA ASN A 210 -14.99 19.95 0.59
C ASN A 210 -15.61 18.56 0.36
N PHE A 211 -14.86 17.63 -0.23
CA PHE A 211 -15.27 16.23 -0.33
C PHE A 211 -15.46 15.61 1.07
N MET A 212 -14.52 15.79 1.98
CA MET A 212 -14.64 15.22 3.32
C MET A 212 -15.85 15.76 4.10
N ARG A 213 -16.13 17.07 3.99
CA ARG A 213 -17.33 17.70 4.58
C ARG A 213 -18.64 17.20 3.96
N SER A 214 -18.63 16.82 2.68
CA SER A 214 -19.81 16.29 1.99
C SER A 214 -20.09 14.82 2.30
N CYS A 215 -19.10 14.08 2.81
CA CYS A 215 -19.28 12.70 3.23
C CYS A 215 -20.25 12.60 4.42
N LYS A 216 -21.27 11.77 4.27
CA LYS A 216 -22.25 11.39 5.30
C LYS A 216 -22.46 9.88 5.25
N GLY A 217 -22.98 9.30 6.32
CA GLY A 217 -23.20 7.85 6.40
C GLY A 217 -21.89 7.09 6.61
N ARG A 218 -21.66 6.01 5.85
CA ARG A 218 -20.46 5.17 5.96
C ARG A 218 -19.41 5.56 4.92
N THR A 219 -18.21 5.86 5.38
CA THR A 219 -17.08 6.25 4.52
C THR A 219 -15.93 5.26 4.66
N VAL A 220 -15.28 4.93 3.54
CA VAL A 220 -14.02 4.18 3.55
C VAL A 220 -12.86 5.09 3.16
N ILE A 221 -11.78 5.08 3.93
CA ILE A 221 -10.46 5.49 3.43
C ILE A 221 -9.74 4.22 2.98
N PHE A 222 -9.55 4.09 1.67
CA PHE A 222 -8.83 2.96 1.07
C PHE A 222 -7.42 3.39 0.71
N CYS A 223 -6.40 2.70 1.24
CA CYS A 223 -5.00 3.03 1.02
C CYS A 223 -4.20 1.84 0.51
N ASP A 224 -3.52 2.02 -0.63
CA ASP A 224 -2.53 1.08 -1.18
C ASP A 224 -1.13 1.71 -1.14
N PRO A 225 -0.46 1.70 0.02
CA PRO A 225 0.84 2.32 0.15
C PRO A 225 1.92 1.49 -0.58
N PRO A 226 3.01 2.12 -1.04
CA PRO A 226 4.13 1.36 -1.58
C PRO A 226 4.71 0.42 -0.51
N PHE A 227 5.20 -0.77 -0.91
CA PHE A 227 5.68 -1.83 0.01
C PHE A 227 6.76 -1.37 1.01
N GLY A 228 7.52 -0.33 0.67
CA GLY A 228 8.56 0.26 1.52
C GLY A 228 8.08 1.42 2.41
N ALA A 229 6.80 1.76 2.37
CA ALA A 229 6.23 2.84 3.15
C ALA A 229 6.47 2.65 4.65
N LEU A 230 6.71 3.75 5.34
CA LEU A 230 6.87 3.77 6.78
C LEU A 230 5.47 3.79 7.40
N MET A 231 5.11 2.68 8.06
CA MET A 231 3.76 2.46 8.60
C MET A 231 3.33 3.55 9.58
N GLU A 232 4.23 4.01 10.45
CA GLU A 232 3.90 4.99 11.49
C GLU A 232 3.51 6.37 10.90
N PRO A 233 4.35 7.03 10.07
CA PRO A 233 3.95 8.25 9.37
C PRO A 233 2.67 8.09 8.53
N LEU A 234 2.52 6.95 7.83
CA LEU A 234 1.33 6.68 7.03
C LEU A 234 0.06 6.68 7.89
N VAL A 235 0.04 5.93 9.00
CA VAL A 235 -1.13 5.84 9.88
C VAL A 235 -1.46 7.20 10.49
N ILE A 236 -0.44 8.00 10.86
CA ILE A 236 -0.66 9.38 11.34
C ILE A 236 -1.40 10.21 10.28
N SER A 237 -0.93 10.18 9.03
CA SER A 237 -1.58 10.90 7.93
C SER A 237 -3.00 10.39 7.64
N LEU A 238 -3.24 9.08 7.66
CA LEU A 238 -4.57 8.51 7.47
C LEU A 238 -5.53 8.87 8.61
N ASN A 239 -5.05 8.93 9.86
CA ASN A 239 -5.86 9.36 11.00
C ASN A 239 -6.24 10.84 10.88
N LYS A 240 -5.34 11.72 10.41
CA LYS A 240 -5.69 13.12 10.11
C LYS A 240 -6.77 13.25 9.04
N LEU A 241 -6.73 12.41 8.00
CA LEU A 241 -7.82 12.36 7.01
C LEU A 241 -9.13 11.85 7.63
N LYS A 242 -9.05 10.85 8.53
CA LYS A 242 -10.22 10.34 9.27
C LYS A 242 -10.83 11.39 10.18
N GLU A 243 -10.04 12.26 10.80
CA GLU A 243 -10.51 13.42 11.58
C GLU A 243 -11.29 14.42 10.71
N GLY A 244 -10.85 14.65 9.47
CA GLY A 244 -11.58 15.50 8.51
C GLY A 244 -12.95 14.94 8.07
N LEU A 245 -13.17 13.64 8.29
CA LEU A 245 -14.40 12.91 7.96
C LEU A 245 -15.31 12.69 9.18
N ALA A 246 -15.20 13.53 10.22
CA ALA A 246 -15.85 13.36 11.51
C ALA A 246 -17.39 13.21 11.47
N ASP A 247 -18.05 13.71 10.43
CA ASP A 247 -19.51 13.58 10.24
C ASP A 247 -19.95 12.23 9.64
N SER A 248 -19.02 11.28 9.46
CA SER A 248 -19.29 9.96 8.90
C SER A 248 -18.74 8.83 9.78
N GLU A 249 -19.33 7.64 9.65
CA GLU A 249 -18.78 6.39 10.19
C GLU A 249 -17.62 5.95 9.28
N VAL A 250 -16.38 6.24 9.70
CA VAL A 250 -15.20 6.02 8.86
C VAL A 250 -14.50 4.70 9.17
N PHE A 251 -14.33 3.89 8.12
CA PHE A 251 -13.48 2.70 8.13
C PHE A 251 -12.18 2.92 7.35
N LEU A 252 -11.08 2.39 7.89
CA LEU A 252 -9.81 2.30 7.20
C LEU A 252 -9.68 0.94 6.52
N MET A 253 -9.17 0.94 5.29
CA MET A 253 -8.84 -0.26 4.52
C MET A 253 -7.46 -0.09 3.92
N ILE A 254 -6.49 -0.87 4.37
CA ILE A 254 -5.08 -0.73 3.98
C ILE A 254 -4.55 -2.06 3.43
N THR A 255 -4.02 -2.05 2.21
CA THR A 255 -3.39 -3.22 1.59
C THR A 255 -1.91 -3.27 1.96
N VAL A 256 -1.49 -4.31 2.69
CA VAL A 256 -0.11 -4.45 3.17
C VAL A 256 0.33 -5.92 3.09
N PRO A 257 1.60 -6.22 2.80
CA PRO A 257 2.13 -7.57 2.96
C PRO A 257 1.93 -8.10 4.38
N TYR A 258 1.44 -9.33 4.53
CA TYR A 258 1.14 -9.87 5.87
C TYR A 258 2.36 -9.86 6.82
N PHE A 259 3.57 -9.97 6.29
CA PHE A 259 4.81 -9.94 7.09
C PHE A 259 5.16 -8.54 7.62
N LEU A 260 4.62 -7.47 7.02
CA LEU A 260 4.67 -6.10 7.57
C LEU A 260 3.48 -5.80 8.48
N GLY A 261 2.42 -6.62 8.45
CA GLY A 261 1.21 -6.46 9.24
C GLY A 261 1.45 -6.27 10.73
N LYS A 262 2.46 -6.94 11.31
CA LYS A 262 2.81 -6.73 12.73
C LYS A 262 3.18 -5.27 13.04
N LYS A 263 3.91 -4.59 12.14
CA LYS A 263 4.28 -3.18 12.33
C LYS A 263 3.06 -2.28 12.19
N LEU A 264 2.19 -2.56 11.23
CA LEU A 264 0.94 -1.82 11.07
C LEU A 264 0.07 -1.94 12.34
N LEU A 265 -0.13 -3.15 12.86
CA LEU A 265 -0.92 -3.40 14.06
C LEU A 265 -0.31 -2.84 15.35
N GLN A 266 1.01 -2.56 15.37
CA GLN A 266 1.64 -1.85 16.48
C GLN A 266 1.26 -0.36 16.50
N THR A 267 1.01 0.24 15.34
CA THR A 267 0.60 1.64 15.22
C THR A 267 -0.93 1.80 15.16
N ALA A 268 -1.65 0.80 14.63
CA ALA A 268 -3.09 0.80 14.45
C ALA A 268 -3.68 -0.54 14.94
N ALA A 269 -3.73 -0.71 16.27
CA ALA A 269 -4.16 -1.95 16.91
C ALA A 269 -5.63 -2.32 16.69
N GLN A 270 -6.45 -1.34 16.28
CA GLN A 270 -7.87 -1.53 15.95
C GLN A 270 -8.08 -2.28 14.64
N LEU A 271 -7.09 -2.28 13.74
CA LEU A 271 -7.19 -2.97 12.45
C LEU A 271 -7.13 -4.49 12.64
N LYS A 272 -7.86 -5.20 11.79
CA LYS A 272 -7.84 -6.65 11.67
C LYS A 272 -7.38 -7.03 10.28
N MET A 273 -6.51 -8.04 10.19
CA MET A 273 -6.12 -8.61 8.90
C MET A 273 -7.21 -9.58 8.43
N LEU A 274 -7.72 -9.37 7.22
CA LEU A 274 -8.59 -10.34 6.54
C LEU A 274 -7.75 -11.43 5.87
N ASP A 275 -8.34 -12.62 5.70
CA ASP A 275 -7.66 -13.77 5.09
C ASP A 275 -7.65 -13.72 3.55
N TYR A 276 -8.37 -12.75 2.96
CA TYR A 276 -8.49 -12.59 1.51
C TYR A 276 -7.19 -12.09 0.88
N LYS A 277 -6.78 -12.75 -0.20
CA LYS A 277 -5.54 -12.45 -0.94
C LYS A 277 -5.79 -11.28 -1.89
N VAL A 278 -5.04 -10.20 -1.72
CA VAL A 278 -5.04 -9.05 -2.63
C VAL A 278 -4.24 -9.41 -3.87
N THR A 279 -4.84 -9.39 -5.06
CA THR A 279 -4.19 -9.76 -6.31
C THR A 279 -3.96 -8.54 -7.20
N TYR A 280 -2.88 -8.58 -7.97
CA TYR A 280 -2.43 -7.51 -8.86
C TYR A 280 -2.30 -8.06 -10.28
N GLU A 281 -2.39 -7.19 -11.28
CA GLU A 281 -2.12 -7.54 -12.69
C GLU A 281 -0.71 -8.14 -12.83
N LYS A 282 -0.55 -9.04 -13.82
CA LYS A 282 0.59 -9.96 -14.01
C LYS A 282 1.95 -9.39 -13.61
N HIS A 283 2.33 -9.54 -12.33
CA HIS A 283 3.65 -9.13 -11.86
C HIS A 283 4.29 -10.17 -10.93
N VAL A 284 5.55 -10.49 -11.24
CA VAL A 284 6.38 -11.59 -10.69
C VAL A 284 6.81 -11.35 -9.23
N ARG A 285 6.67 -10.13 -8.69
CA ARG A 285 7.13 -9.76 -7.33
C ARG A 285 6.15 -10.06 -6.19
N PHE A 286 4.84 -10.19 -6.45
CA PHE A 286 3.83 -10.37 -5.37
C PHE A 286 3.60 -11.81 -4.99
N THR A 287 4.31 -12.68 -5.66
CA THR A 287 4.05 -14.09 -5.71
C THR A 287 5.01 -14.85 -4.80
N SER A 288 4.47 -15.45 -3.73
CA SER A 288 5.19 -16.46 -2.96
C SER A 288 5.18 -17.79 -3.74
N THR A 289 6.31 -18.50 -3.72
CA THR A 289 6.43 -19.86 -4.24
C THR A 289 5.65 -20.82 -3.33
N GLY A 290 4.34 -20.84 -3.49
CA GLY A 290 3.45 -21.83 -2.88
C GLY A 290 2.81 -22.65 -4.00
N HIS A 291 2.81 -23.97 -3.84
CA HIS A 291 2.02 -24.86 -4.68
C HIS A 291 0.58 -24.80 -4.14
N ASP A 292 -0.33 -24.15 -4.87
CA ASP A 292 -1.73 -24.47 -4.72
C ASP A 292 -1.88 -25.92 -5.22
N GLY A 293 -2.52 -26.81 -4.46
CA GLY A 293 -2.57 -28.26 -4.70
C GLY A 293 -3.21 -28.73 -6.02
N ASN A 294 -3.37 -27.85 -7.01
CA ASN A 294 -3.62 -28.17 -8.41
C ASN A 294 -2.43 -27.65 -9.22
N ASN A 295 -1.81 -28.57 -9.97
CA ASN A 295 -0.62 -28.46 -10.81
C ASN A 295 -0.63 -27.27 -11.80
N SER A 296 -0.62 -26.05 -11.26
CA SER A 296 -0.65 -24.79 -11.97
C SER A 296 0.38 -23.89 -11.29
N ASN A 297 1.29 -23.33 -12.07
CA ASN A 297 2.33 -22.38 -11.64
C ASN A 297 1.75 -21.03 -11.16
N ARG A 298 0.55 -21.00 -10.57
CA ARG A 298 -0.07 -19.82 -9.96
C ARG A 298 0.48 -19.64 -8.56
N ARG A 299 1.39 -18.69 -8.48
CA ARG A 299 2.06 -18.30 -7.25
C ARG A 299 1.14 -17.41 -6.39
N ILE A 300 1.20 -17.54 -5.07
CA ILE A 300 0.21 -16.98 -4.13
C ILE A 300 0.57 -15.54 -3.69
N SER A 301 -0.40 -14.61 -3.67
CA SER A 301 -0.16 -13.24 -3.18
C SER A 301 0.17 -13.18 -1.68
N VAL A 302 1.18 -12.39 -1.32
CA VAL A 302 1.59 -12.08 0.07
C VAL A 302 0.85 -10.88 0.67
N VAL A 303 0.03 -10.17 -0.12
CA VAL A 303 -0.65 -8.95 0.32
C VAL A 303 -2.04 -9.30 0.88
N ARG A 304 -2.41 -8.64 1.98
CA ARG A 304 -3.70 -8.78 2.67
C ARG A 304 -4.31 -7.42 2.91
N LEU A 305 -5.63 -7.40 3.10
CA LEU A 305 -6.37 -6.22 3.51
C LEU A 305 -6.42 -6.15 5.04
N PHE A 306 -6.07 -4.99 5.60
CA PHE A 306 -6.19 -4.65 7.01
C PHE A 306 -7.29 -3.61 7.18
N THR A 307 -8.24 -3.84 8.08
CA THR A 307 -9.40 -2.95 8.23
C THR A 307 -9.99 -2.95 9.64
N ASP A 308 -10.57 -1.83 10.05
CA ASP A 308 -11.43 -1.70 11.23
C ASP A 308 -12.93 -1.84 10.89
N ALA A 309 -13.29 -2.06 9.62
CA ALA A 309 -14.66 -2.39 9.22
C ALA A 309 -15.13 -3.71 9.85
N PRO A 310 -16.45 -3.89 10.11
CA PRO A 310 -17.01 -5.11 10.68
C PRO A 310 -16.66 -6.35 9.84
N PRO A 311 -15.74 -7.23 10.28
CA PRO A 311 -15.22 -8.31 9.43
C PRO A 311 -16.26 -9.39 9.12
N GLN A 312 -17.33 -9.50 9.92
CA GLN A 312 -18.46 -10.39 9.66
C GLN A 312 -19.30 -9.95 8.45
N GLU A 313 -19.31 -8.66 8.10
CA GLU A 313 -20.05 -8.13 6.96
C GLU A 313 -19.28 -8.34 5.64
N ILE A 314 -17.97 -8.61 5.70
CA ILE A 314 -17.09 -8.79 4.53
C ILE A 314 -17.06 -10.26 4.12
N LYS A 315 -17.90 -10.62 3.15
CA LYS A 315 -18.03 -11.97 2.59
C LYS A 315 -16.82 -12.39 1.76
N PRO A 316 -16.57 -13.69 1.54
CA PRO A 316 -15.49 -14.15 0.69
C PRO A 316 -15.61 -13.68 -0.77
N PRO A 317 -14.50 -13.60 -1.51
CA PRO A 317 -14.52 -13.34 -2.95
C PRO A 317 -15.41 -14.33 -3.69
N LYS A 318 -16.15 -13.82 -4.68
CA LYS A 318 -17.06 -14.61 -5.51
C LYS A 318 -16.30 -15.75 -6.20
N GLY A 319 -16.82 -16.97 -6.15
CA GLY A 319 -16.21 -18.16 -6.72
C GLY A 319 -15.10 -18.79 -5.86
N LEU A 320 -14.78 -18.21 -4.70
CA LEU A 320 -13.83 -18.77 -3.73
C LEU A 320 -14.48 -19.09 -2.38
N GLU A 321 -15.80 -19.01 -2.26
CA GLU A 321 -16.54 -19.17 -1.00
C GLU A 321 -16.25 -20.52 -0.34
N ASN A 322 -16.09 -21.58 -1.13
CA ASN A 322 -15.74 -22.92 -0.66
C ASN A 322 -14.33 -23.04 -0.06
N LYS A 323 -13.49 -21.99 -0.16
CA LYS A 323 -12.15 -21.93 0.44
C LYS A 323 -12.12 -21.22 1.79
N TYR A 324 -13.27 -20.74 2.27
CA TYR A 324 -13.37 -20.00 3.52
C TYR A 324 -14.46 -20.59 4.42
N LEU A 325 -14.24 -20.51 5.73
CA LEU A 325 -15.21 -20.86 6.76
C LEU A 325 -15.48 -19.65 7.64
N PHE A 326 -16.73 -19.44 8.04
CA PHE A 326 -17.05 -18.43 9.05
C PHE A 326 -16.66 -18.93 10.44
N CYS A 327 -15.79 -18.19 11.13
CA CYS A 327 -15.44 -18.45 12.51
C CYS A 327 -16.42 -17.73 13.43
N GLU A 328 -17.28 -18.48 14.11
CA GLU A 328 -18.29 -17.92 15.02
C GLU A 328 -17.70 -17.15 16.21
N ILE A 329 -16.50 -17.53 16.66
CA ILE A 329 -15.84 -16.90 17.82
C ILE A 329 -15.23 -15.57 17.40
N CYS A 330 -14.50 -15.55 16.29
CA CYS A 330 -13.84 -14.35 15.78
C CYS A 330 -14.77 -13.44 14.97
N LYS A 331 -15.99 -13.91 14.66
CA LYS A 331 -16.99 -13.25 13.81
C LYS A 331 -16.39 -12.74 12.50
N ARG A 332 -15.72 -13.64 11.77
CA ARG A 332 -15.09 -13.34 10.48
C ARG A 332 -14.94 -14.60 9.65
N TYR A 333 -14.85 -14.43 8.34
CA TYR A 333 -14.42 -15.51 7.45
C TYR A 333 -12.90 -15.73 7.57
N SER A 334 -12.50 -17.00 7.57
CA SER A 334 -11.12 -17.44 7.65
C SER A 334 -10.85 -18.49 6.58
N ASP A 335 -9.62 -18.54 6.06
CA ASP A 335 -9.18 -19.61 5.15
C ASP A 335 -9.41 -20.98 5.83
N LEU A 336 -9.75 -22.02 5.06
CA LEU A 336 -9.96 -23.37 5.61
C LEU A 336 -8.77 -23.88 6.44
N ASN A 337 -7.55 -23.45 6.12
CA ASN A 337 -6.35 -23.80 6.87
C ASN A 337 -6.14 -22.91 8.11
N ASN A 338 -6.83 -21.78 8.21
CA ASN A 338 -6.75 -20.88 9.36
C ASN A 338 -7.75 -21.29 10.46
N LYS A 339 -7.47 -22.43 11.09
CA LYS A 339 -8.26 -22.92 12.22
C LYS A 339 -8.10 -22.00 13.43
N HIS A 340 -9.20 -21.78 14.15
CA HIS A 340 -9.21 -21.01 15.38
C HIS A 340 -8.30 -21.64 16.44
N CYS A 341 -7.45 -20.84 17.07
CA CYS A 341 -6.67 -21.25 18.22
C CYS A 341 -7.37 -20.79 19.50
N TRP A 342 -7.92 -21.73 20.26
CA TRP A 342 -8.61 -21.48 21.53
C TRP A 342 -7.73 -20.81 22.59
N GLN A 343 -6.42 -21.09 22.59
CA GLN A 343 -5.50 -20.50 23.56
C GLN A 343 -5.15 -19.04 23.24
N CYS A 344 -5.09 -18.68 21.95
CA CYS A 344 -4.93 -17.29 21.53
C CYS A 344 -6.26 -16.56 21.41
N ASN A 345 -7.39 -17.28 21.48
CA ASN A 345 -8.72 -16.81 21.12
C ASN A 345 -8.76 -16.09 19.74
N ALA A 346 -8.05 -16.66 18.76
CA ALA A 346 -7.89 -16.04 17.46
C ALA A 346 -7.60 -17.06 16.34
N CYS A 347 -8.04 -16.75 15.12
CA CYS A 347 -7.56 -17.42 13.90
C CYS A 347 -6.23 -16.77 13.46
N THR A 348 -5.11 -17.44 13.74
CA THR A 348 -3.75 -16.88 13.72
C THR A 348 -2.88 -17.31 12.53
N THR A 349 -3.38 -18.18 11.66
CA THR A 349 -2.65 -18.67 10.50
C THR A 349 -2.67 -17.62 9.40
N PHE A 350 -1.52 -17.01 9.12
CA PHE A 350 -1.42 -15.95 8.10
C PHE A 350 -1.26 -16.50 6.67
N HIS A 351 -0.63 -17.67 6.54
CA HIS A 351 -0.34 -18.30 5.27
C HIS A 351 -0.08 -19.80 5.43
N GLY A 352 -0.52 -20.60 4.46
CA GLY A 352 -0.22 -22.02 4.37
C GLY A 352 -0.97 -22.85 5.41
N ASN A 353 -0.30 -23.89 5.91
CA ASN A 353 -0.89 -24.85 6.84
C ASN A 353 -1.17 -24.24 8.23
N THR A 354 -2.18 -24.78 8.92
CA THR A 354 -2.61 -24.34 10.26
C THR A 354 -1.45 -24.18 11.23
N TYR A 355 -1.33 -23.00 11.84
CA TYR A 355 -0.31 -22.72 12.84
C TYR A 355 -0.58 -23.50 14.15
N LYS A 356 0.49 -23.90 14.84
CA LYS A 356 0.41 -24.59 16.13
C LYS A 356 0.73 -23.60 17.26
N HIS A 357 -0.07 -23.64 18.32
CA HIS A 357 0.16 -22.81 19.50
C HIS A 357 1.35 -23.33 20.30
N CYS A 358 2.33 -22.46 20.56
CA CYS A 358 3.40 -22.74 21.51
C CYS A 358 3.03 -22.16 22.88
N LYS A 359 2.76 -23.04 23.85
CA LYS A 359 2.40 -22.65 25.23
C LYS A 359 3.44 -21.75 25.89
N ALA A 360 4.73 -22.11 25.79
CA ALA A 360 5.81 -21.35 26.43
C ALA A 360 5.95 -19.91 25.88
N CYS A 361 5.83 -19.73 24.56
CA CYS A 361 5.89 -18.40 23.95
C CYS A 361 4.53 -17.68 23.88
N ASN A 362 3.44 -18.33 24.34
CA ASN A 362 2.07 -17.86 24.22
C ASN A 362 1.70 -17.31 22.83
N VAL A 363 2.12 -18.01 21.76
CA VAL A 363 1.93 -17.54 20.38
C VAL A 363 1.84 -18.71 19.42
N CYS A 364 1.00 -18.58 18.39
CA CYS A 364 0.93 -19.53 17.29
C CYS A 364 2.10 -19.36 16.31
N ARG A 365 2.66 -20.48 15.86
CA ARG A 365 3.78 -20.53 14.90
C ARG A 365 3.45 -21.43 13.70
N PRO A 366 4.04 -21.18 12.52
CA PRO A 366 3.93 -22.09 11.39
C PRO A 366 4.31 -23.53 11.77
N PRO A 367 3.76 -24.55 11.09
CA PRO A 367 4.26 -25.91 11.21
C PRO A 367 5.78 -25.98 10.97
N GLY A 368 6.45 -26.88 11.69
CA GLY A 368 7.92 -26.99 11.66
C GLY A 368 8.66 -26.03 12.60
N TYR A 369 7.95 -25.16 13.33
CA TYR A 369 8.55 -24.42 14.45
C TYR A 369 8.49 -25.22 15.76
N GLU A 370 9.61 -25.28 16.47
CA GLU A 370 9.72 -25.91 17.80
C GLU A 370 10.40 -24.96 18.81
N HIS A 371 10.00 -25.05 20.07
CA HIS A 371 10.47 -24.17 21.14
C HIS A 371 11.79 -24.64 21.80
N CYS A 372 12.88 -23.85 21.74
CA CYS A 372 14.12 -24.17 22.45
C CYS A 372 14.00 -23.64 23.86
N LYS A 373 13.89 -24.55 24.83
CA LYS A 373 13.88 -24.21 26.27
C LYS A 373 15.12 -23.39 26.68
N LYS A 374 16.28 -23.60 26.03
CA LYS A 374 17.52 -22.85 26.35
C LYS A 374 17.47 -21.39 25.85
N CYS A 375 16.78 -21.12 24.75
CA CYS A 375 16.69 -19.78 24.15
C CYS A 375 15.36 -19.07 24.45
N ASP A 376 14.41 -19.78 25.06
CA ASP A 376 13.04 -19.37 25.35
C ASP A 376 12.30 -18.81 24.11
N LYS A 377 12.56 -19.40 22.94
CA LYS A 377 12.05 -18.93 21.64
C LYS A 377 11.78 -20.11 20.70
N CYS A 378 10.81 -19.93 19.80
CA CYS A 378 10.52 -20.89 18.73
C CYS A 378 11.42 -20.67 17.51
N PHE A 379 11.93 -21.76 16.95
CA PHE A 379 12.78 -21.78 15.75
C PHE A 379 12.23 -22.76 14.72
N HIS A 380 12.41 -22.44 13.44
CA HIS A 380 11.99 -23.30 12.34
C HIS A 380 13.02 -24.41 12.10
N TRP A 381 12.56 -25.65 11.93
CA TRP A 381 13.37 -26.80 11.56
C TRP A 381 13.84 -26.68 10.09
N ARG A 382 15.14 -26.67 9.81
CA ARG A 382 15.66 -26.64 8.42
C ARG A 382 16.63 -27.80 8.23
N ASN A 383 16.43 -28.61 7.18
CA ASN A 383 17.38 -29.62 6.72
C ASN A 383 17.98 -30.49 7.83
N SER A 384 17.12 -31.07 8.68
CA SER A 384 17.53 -31.96 9.80
C SER A 384 18.34 -31.31 10.92
N GLU A 385 18.55 -29.98 10.91
CA GLU A 385 19.20 -29.25 11.99
C GLU A 385 18.20 -28.35 12.73
N TYR A 386 18.13 -28.57 14.05
CA TYR A 386 17.50 -27.68 15.00
C TYR A 386 18.53 -26.62 15.40
N HIS A 387 18.22 -25.33 15.20
CA HIS A 387 19.11 -24.19 15.45
C HIS A 387 20.12 -24.36 16.62
N SER A 388 21.33 -23.85 16.44
CA SER A 388 22.36 -23.88 17.49
C SER A 388 22.02 -22.90 18.62
N CYS A 389 21.56 -23.40 19.77
CA CYS A 389 21.32 -22.59 20.96
C CYS A 389 22.71 -22.13 21.52
N THR A 390 23.26 -21.00 21.05
CA THR A 390 24.47 -20.39 21.64
C THR A 390 24.12 -19.86 23.03
N LYS A 391 24.47 -20.63 24.08
CA LYS A 391 24.41 -20.16 25.46
C LYS A 391 25.49 -19.10 25.67
N GLU A 392 25.06 -17.86 25.94
CA GLU A 392 25.61 -16.92 26.94
C GLU A 392 25.14 -15.49 26.60
N GLN A 393 24.30 -14.95 27.47
CA GLN A 393 24.37 -13.59 28.01
C GLN A 393 23.19 -13.44 28.99
N SER A 394 23.44 -13.83 30.23
CA SER A 394 22.93 -13.06 31.37
C SER A 394 23.57 -11.67 31.31
N SER A 395 22.76 -10.64 31.55
CA SER A 395 23.12 -9.29 32.01
C SER A 395 24.43 -8.66 31.50
N ASP A 396 24.24 -7.54 30.80
CA ASP A 396 25.19 -6.45 30.54
C ASP A 396 26.34 -6.66 29.53
N GLN A 397 26.41 -5.68 28.62
CA GLN A 397 27.51 -5.27 27.73
C GLN A 397 27.63 -5.87 26.29
N PRO A 398 28.12 -5.04 25.33
CA PRO A 398 27.71 -5.10 23.92
C PRO A 398 28.53 -6.09 23.09
N LYS A 399 27.84 -6.81 22.20
CA LYS A 399 28.44 -7.82 21.31
C LYS A 399 29.28 -7.19 20.19
N LEU A 400 30.60 -7.29 20.31
CA LEU A 400 31.55 -7.23 19.19
C LEU A 400 31.32 -8.42 18.24
N LYS A 401 31.18 -8.15 16.94
CA LYS A 401 31.07 -9.19 15.90
C LYS A 401 32.46 -9.54 15.37
N HIS A 402 32.86 -10.80 15.54
CA HIS A 402 34.01 -11.38 14.85
C HIS A 402 33.71 -11.50 13.35
N GLY A 403 34.59 -10.92 12.52
CA GLY A 403 34.65 -11.17 11.09
C GLY A 403 35.47 -12.43 10.83
N LYS A 404 34.94 -13.36 10.03
CA LYS A 404 35.77 -14.39 9.40
C LYS A 404 36.38 -13.79 8.13
N PHE A 405 37.69 -13.59 8.17
CA PHE A 405 38.53 -13.57 6.98
C PHE A 405 38.49 -14.97 6.35
N ALA A 406 38.37 -15.03 5.03
CA ALA A 406 38.77 -16.19 4.25
C ALA A 406 39.69 -15.66 3.13
N GLU A 407 40.96 -16.02 3.23
CA GLU A 407 41.97 -15.87 2.19
C GLU A 407 41.69 -16.86 1.07
N LYS A 408 41.50 -16.36 -0.15
CA LYS A 408 42.31 -16.60 -1.35
C LYS A 408 41.59 -16.05 -2.58
#